data_AF-A0A3N0V2V7-F1
#
_entry.id   AF-A0A3N0V2V7-F1
#
_cell.length_a   1.000
_cell.length_b   1.000
_cell.length_c   1.000
_cell.angle_alpha   90.00
_cell.angle_beta   90.00
_cell.angle_gamma   90.00
#
_symmetry.space_group_name_H-M   'P 1'
#
loop_
_entity.id
_entity.type
_entity.pdbx_description
1 polymer ?
#
loop_
_entity_poly.entity_id
_entity_poly.type
_entity_poly.pdbx_seq_one_letter_code
_entity_poly.pdbx_strand_id
1 'polypeptide(L)'
;MDIFYVTHVDGREIENSLIKTRTTNRGRGLAITAQLLENRIPARATTVYIVGRTEYAAPILALTNTVYQVKGSVEFIPEPDKRYVVRGELGETYSAVWIEEEASSLLMGNKVEIHGSSKLGTFEK
;
A
#
# COMPACT_ATOMS: atom_id res chain seq x y z
N MET A 1 -5.14 -7.83 8.19
CA MET A 1 -4.24 -6.68 8.45
C MET A 1 -4.27 -5.78 7.24
N ASP A 2 -4.02 -4.50 7.38
CA ASP A 2 -3.92 -3.63 6.22
C ASP A 2 -2.45 -3.42 5.88
N ILE A 3 -2.14 -3.46 4.58
CA ILE A 3 -0.79 -3.24 4.05
C ILE A 3 -0.86 -2.05 3.11
N PHE A 4 0.06 -1.11 3.33
CA PHE A 4 0.23 0.11 2.54
C PHE A 4 1.59 0.05 1.84
N TYR A 5 1.61 0.21 0.52
CA TYR A 5 2.81 -0.06 -0.27
C TYR A 5 2.78 0.68 -1.62
N VAL A 6 3.98 0.85 -2.18
CA VAL A 6 4.16 1.31 -3.57
C VAL A 6 4.21 0.09 -4.49
N THR A 7 3.55 0.14 -5.64
CA THR A 7 3.69 -0.89 -6.69
C THR A 7 4.52 -0.44 -7.87
N HIS A 8 4.46 0.85 -8.21
CA HIS A 8 5.17 1.41 -9.36
C HIS A 8 5.89 2.71 -9.02
N VAL A 9 7.04 2.93 -9.66
CA VAL A 9 7.78 4.20 -9.67
C VAL A 9 8.02 4.58 -11.13
N ASP A 10 7.55 5.77 -11.53
CA ASP A 10 7.58 6.26 -12.91
C ASP A 10 7.06 5.22 -13.93
N GLY A 11 5.95 4.55 -13.57
CA GLY A 11 5.31 3.52 -14.39
C GLY A 11 6.02 2.17 -14.42
N ARG A 12 7.16 2.00 -13.74
CA ARG A 12 7.87 0.72 -13.64
C ARG A 12 7.46 -0.01 -12.37
N GLU A 13 7.06 -1.27 -12.51
CA GLU A 13 6.75 -2.13 -11.37
C GLU A 13 8.01 -2.36 -10.52
N ILE A 14 7.85 -2.36 -9.20
CA ILE A 14 8.90 -2.64 -8.23
C ILE A 14 8.50 -3.78 -7.31
N GLU A 15 9.49 -4.47 -6.73
CA GLU A 15 9.22 -5.33 -5.60
C GLU A 15 8.62 -4.51 -4.45
N ASN A 16 7.66 -5.07 -3.72
CA ASN A 16 6.92 -4.35 -2.70
C ASN A 16 6.58 -5.20 -1.49
N SER A 17 6.20 -4.51 -0.41
CA SER A 17 5.86 -5.12 0.88
C SER A 17 4.79 -6.20 0.78
N LEU A 18 3.81 -6.07 -0.14
CA LEU A 18 2.80 -7.11 -0.33
C LEU A 18 3.39 -8.39 -0.91
N ILE A 19 4.19 -8.29 -1.99
CA ILE A 19 4.86 -9.45 -2.60
C ILE A 19 5.77 -10.13 -1.57
N LYS A 20 6.55 -9.35 -0.82
CA LYS A 20 7.45 -9.87 0.21
C LYS A 20 6.70 -10.55 1.35
N THR A 21 5.61 -9.93 1.82
CA THR A 21 4.75 -10.49 2.86
C THR A 21 4.16 -11.81 2.40
N ARG A 22 3.57 -11.86 1.19
CA ARG A 22 2.96 -13.08 0.66
C ARG A 22 3.98 -14.20 0.48
N THR A 23 5.13 -13.92 -0.13
CA THR A 23 6.16 -14.94 -0.37
C THR A 23 6.73 -15.50 0.93
N THR A 24 6.97 -14.65 1.93
CA THR A 24 7.49 -15.05 3.25
C THR A 24 6.49 -15.90 4.04
N ASN A 25 5.19 -15.64 3.89
CA ASN A 25 4.14 -16.34 4.64
C ASN A 25 3.54 -17.55 3.91
N ARG A 26 3.98 -17.87 2.69
CA ARG A 26 3.52 -19.07 1.96
C ARG A 26 3.79 -20.34 2.77
N GLY A 27 2.75 -21.17 2.93
CA GLY A 27 2.84 -22.46 3.63
C GLY A 27 2.90 -22.36 5.17
N ARG A 28 2.72 -21.17 5.76
CA ARG A 28 2.82 -20.98 7.23
C ARG A 28 1.48 -21.05 7.98
N GLY A 29 0.44 -21.59 7.34
CA GLY A 29 -0.90 -21.70 7.91
C GLY A 29 -1.58 -20.33 8.10
N LEU A 30 -2.23 -20.13 9.25
CA LEU A 30 -3.02 -18.91 9.53
C LEU A 30 -2.19 -17.76 10.14
N ALA A 31 -0.90 -17.97 10.37
CA ALA A 31 -0.01 -16.91 10.84
C ALA A 31 0.44 -16.03 9.67
N ILE A 32 0.31 -14.72 9.83
CA ILE A 32 0.82 -13.73 8.86
C ILE A 32 1.71 -12.71 9.59
N THR A 33 2.91 -12.52 9.05
CA THR A 33 3.84 -11.48 9.50
C THR A 33 4.09 -10.51 8.36
N ALA A 34 3.66 -9.26 8.52
CA ALA A 34 3.95 -8.20 7.55
C ALA A 34 5.46 -8.04 7.37
N GLN A 35 5.89 -7.85 6.14
CA GLN A 35 7.27 -7.55 5.78
C GLN A 35 7.31 -6.15 5.19
N LEU A 36 8.09 -5.26 5.81
CA LEU A 36 8.37 -3.95 5.26
C LEU A 36 9.52 -4.08 4.25
N LEU A 37 9.29 -3.62 3.02
CA LEU A 37 10.33 -3.52 2.01
C LEU A 37 10.64 -2.05 1.73
N GLU A 38 11.92 -1.71 1.82
CA GLU A 38 12.43 -0.39 1.46
C GLU A 38 12.91 -0.39 0.01
N ASN A 39 12.51 0.64 -0.75
CA ASN A 39 12.92 0.83 -2.13
C ASN A 39 13.63 2.18 -2.29
N ARG A 40 14.79 2.18 -2.95
CA ARG A 40 15.47 3.41 -3.32
C ARG A 40 14.82 4.00 -4.56
N ILE A 41 14.40 5.27 -4.47
CA ILE A 41 13.82 6.04 -5.56
C ILE A 41 14.70 7.25 -5.89
N PRO A 42 14.67 7.77 -7.13
CA PRO A 42 15.52 8.91 -7.48
C PRO A 42 15.01 10.20 -6.82
N ALA A 43 15.93 11.06 -6.36
CA ALA A 43 15.63 12.35 -5.74
C ALA A 43 15.28 13.43 -6.80
N ARG A 44 14.22 13.19 -7.57
CA ARG A 44 13.66 14.09 -8.58
C ARG A 44 12.14 13.94 -8.59
N ALA A 45 11.44 14.83 -9.29
CA ALA A 45 10.02 14.66 -9.56
C ALA A 45 9.74 13.25 -10.10
N THR A 46 8.87 12.53 -9.41
CA THR A 46 8.54 11.13 -9.68
C THR A 46 7.07 10.89 -9.40
N THR A 47 6.48 10.00 -10.20
CA THR A 47 5.12 9.52 -9.98
C THR A 47 5.18 8.13 -9.39
N VAL A 48 4.56 7.93 -8.24
CA VAL A 48 4.44 6.59 -7.63
C VAL A 48 3.00 6.13 -7.61
N TYR A 49 2.78 4.83 -7.80
CA TYR A 49 1.47 4.22 -7.64
C TYR A 49 1.38 3.55 -6.28
N ILE A 50 0.55 4.10 -5.39
CA ILE A 50 0.38 3.63 -4.01
C ILE A 50 -0.91 2.85 -3.86
N VAL A 51 -0.89 1.88 -2.94
CA VAL A 51 -2.01 1.00 -2.65
C VAL A 51 -2.12 0.80 -1.14
N GLY A 52 -3.33 0.92 -0.61
CA GLY A 52 -3.72 0.40 0.69
C GLY A 52 -4.68 -0.76 0.49
N ARG A 53 -4.39 -1.93 1.08
CA ARG A 53 -5.22 -3.13 0.92
C ARG A 53 -5.33 -3.97 2.19
N THR A 54 -6.52 -4.47 2.48
CA THR A 54 -6.72 -5.49 3.52
C THR A 54 -6.23 -6.85 3.05
N GLU A 55 -5.33 -7.46 3.81
CA GLU A 55 -4.73 -8.77 3.58
C GLU A 55 -5.07 -9.76 4.69
N TYR A 56 -5.24 -11.02 4.29
CA TYR A 56 -5.49 -12.16 5.16
C TYR A 56 -4.37 -13.19 5.01
N ALA A 57 -4.17 -14.00 6.05
CA ALA A 57 -3.10 -15.01 6.08
C ALA A 57 -3.21 -16.05 4.96
N ALA A 58 -4.44 -16.42 4.59
CA ALA A 58 -4.72 -17.37 3.52
C ALA A 58 -5.66 -16.76 2.48
N PRO A 59 -5.42 -16.97 1.16
CA PRO A 59 -6.28 -16.41 0.11
C PRO A 59 -7.75 -16.78 0.23
N ILE A 60 -8.06 -18.01 0.68
CA ILE A 60 -9.43 -18.48 0.87
C ILE A 60 -10.24 -17.59 1.83
N LEU A 61 -9.57 -16.97 2.81
CA LEU A 61 -10.21 -16.06 3.75
C LEU A 61 -10.60 -14.73 3.09
N ALA A 62 -9.87 -14.27 2.08
CA ALA A 62 -10.23 -13.05 1.36
C ALA A 62 -11.54 -13.24 0.58
N LEU A 63 -11.80 -14.44 0.05
CA LEU A 63 -13.05 -14.75 -0.66
C LEU A 63 -14.28 -14.61 0.24
N THR A 64 -14.18 -15.04 1.51
CA THR A 64 -15.29 -15.01 2.47
C THR A 64 -15.37 -13.75 3.30
N ASN A 65 -14.26 -13.01 3.48
CA ASN A 65 -14.20 -11.82 4.32
C ASN A 65 -14.12 -10.53 3.51
N THR A 66 -14.45 -9.40 4.12
CA THR A 66 -14.36 -8.09 3.45
C THR A 66 -12.89 -7.71 3.21
N VAL A 67 -12.61 -7.22 2.00
CA VAL A 67 -11.32 -6.64 1.63
C VAL A 67 -11.58 -5.23 1.18
N TYR A 68 -10.94 -4.26 1.82
CA TYR A 68 -10.93 -2.86 1.39
C TYR A 68 -9.69 -2.60 0.55
N GLN A 69 -9.82 -1.75 -0.48
CA GLN A 69 -8.70 -1.34 -1.29
C GLN A 69 -8.87 0.08 -1.83
N VAL A 70 -7.86 0.92 -1.59
CA VAL A 70 -7.70 2.22 -2.24
C VAL A 70 -6.36 2.26 -2.95
N LYS A 71 -6.31 2.83 -4.16
CA LYS A 71 -5.10 2.89 -4.97
C LYS A 71 -5.13 4.10 -5.89
N GLY A 72 -3.95 4.66 -6.18
CA GLY A 72 -3.82 5.79 -7.08
C GLY A 72 -2.39 6.23 -7.29
N SER A 73 -2.21 7.11 -8.27
CA SER A 73 -0.93 7.76 -8.54
C SER A 73 -0.76 9.00 -7.67
N VAL A 74 0.43 9.18 -7.11
CA VAL A 74 0.85 10.39 -6.39
C VAL A 74 2.13 10.91 -7.00
N GLU A 75 2.10 12.18 -7.38
CA GLU A 75 3.29 12.91 -7.82
C GLU A 75 3.89 13.63 -6.62
N PHE A 76 5.20 13.45 -6.42
CA PHE A 76 5.95 14.16 -5.40
C PHE A 76 7.43 14.26 -5.78
N ILE A 77 8.15 15.10 -5.06
CA ILE A 77 9.59 15.32 -5.24
C ILE A 77 10.30 14.85 -3.98
N PRO A 78 10.79 13.59 -3.92
CA PRO A 78 11.64 13.14 -2.83
C PRO A 78 12.96 13.91 -2.78
N GLU A 79 13.41 14.22 -1.57
CA GLU A 79 14.71 14.80 -1.29
C GLU A 79 15.77 13.70 -1.08
N PRO A 80 17.04 13.98 -1.39
CA PRO A 80 18.14 13.06 -1.11
C PRO A 80 18.19 12.68 0.38
N ASP A 81 18.56 11.43 0.66
CA ASP A 81 18.77 10.89 2.01
C ASP A 81 17.58 10.98 2.98
N LYS A 82 16.37 11.24 2.46
CA LYS A 82 15.11 11.16 3.22
C LYS A 82 14.40 9.83 3.03
N ARG A 83 13.58 9.47 4.01
CA ARG A 83 12.72 8.29 3.96
C ARG A 83 11.26 8.70 3.89
N TYR A 84 10.50 7.96 3.10
CA TYR A 84 9.09 8.19 2.86
C TYR A 84 8.32 6.91 3.13
N VAL A 85 7.17 7.04 3.79
CA VAL A 85 6.34 5.89 4.19
C VAL A 85 4.97 6.06 3.56
N VAL A 86 4.47 4.99 2.96
CA VAL A 86 3.07 4.91 2.52
C VAL A 86 2.22 4.59 3.74
N ARG A 87 1.29 5.47 4.07
CA ARG A 87 0.32 5.30 5.15
C ARG A 87 -1.09 5.28 4.57
N GLY A 88 -2.03 4.82 5.38
CA GLY A 88 -3.42 4.83 4.98
C GLY A 88 -4.36 4.41 6.11
N GLU A 89 -5.64 4.47 5.78
CA GLU A 89 -6.74 3.94 6.57
C GLU A 89 -7.74 3.29 5.62
N LEU A 90 -8.28 2.15 6.04
CA LEU A 90 -9.26 1.39 5.27
C LEU A 90 -10.51 1.17 6.11
N GLY A 91 -11.66 1.36 5.49
CA GLY A 91 -12.93 1.33 6.19
C GLY A 91 -14.13 1.27 5.26
N GLU A 92 -15.30 1.01 5.86
CA GLU A 92 -16.55 0.83 5.13
C GLU A 92 -17.11 2.12 4.53
N THR A 93 -16.88 3.25 5.18
CA THR A 93 -17.43 4.56 4.81
C THR A 93 -16.38 5.51 4.25
N TYR A 94 -15.11 5.23 4.49
CA TYR A 94 -13.99 6.05 4.05
C TYR A 94 -12.73 5.20 3.96
N SER A 95 -11.89 5.49 2.98
CA SER A 95 -10.56 4.90 2.86
C SER A 95 -9.61 5.87 2.20
N ALA A 96 -8.38 5.91 2.67
CA ALA A 96 -7.35 6.79 2.14
C ALA A 96 -5.98 6.14 2.16
N VAL A 97 -5.13 6.53 1.23
CA VAL A 97 -3.70 6.18 1.20
C VAL A 97 -2.90 7.39 0.75
N TRP A 98 -1.76 7.60 1.38
CA TRP A 98 -0.90 8.76 1.12
C TRP A 98 0.55 8.47 1.46
N ILE A 99 1.42 9.43 1.16
CA ILE A 99 2.85 9.38 1.44
C ILE A 99 3.17 10.44 2.48
N GLU A 100 3.96 10.07 3.48
CA GLU A 100 4.54 11.02 4.43
C GLU A 100 6.06 10.90 4.44
N GLU A 101 6.72 12.02 4.70
CA GLU A 101 8.13 12.03 5.12
C GLU A 101 8.23 11.45 6.53
N GLU A 102 9.12 10.48 6.74
CA GLU A 102 9.14 9.68 7.97
C GLU A 102 9.48 10.49 9.22
N ALA A 103 10.39 11.47 9.12
CA ALA A 103 10.87 12.21 10.28
C ALA A 103 9.87 13.29 10.76
N SER A 104 9.17 13.95 9.84
CA SER A 104 8.25 15.06 10.16
C SER A 104 6.76 14.70 10.06
N SER A 105 6.43 13.53 9.51
CA SER A 105 5.05 13.18 9.13
C SER A 105 4.40 14.18 8.17
N LEU A 106 5.21 14.92 7.42
CA LEU A 106 4.72 15.84 6.40
C LEU A 106 4.12 15.05 5.24
N LEU A 107 2.85 15.33 4.91
CA LEU A 107 2.17 14.79 3.73
C LEU A 107 2.89 15.22 2.45
N MET A 108 3.25 14.24 1.62
CA MET A 108 3.93 14.46 0.34
C MET A 108 2.95 14.22 -0.81
N GLY A 109 2.76 15.25 -1.64
CA GLY A 109 1.82 15.21 -2.77
C GLY A 109 0.36 15.17 -2.31
N ASN A 110 -0.48 14.50 -3.09
CA ASN A 110 -1.91 14.38 -2.80
C ASN A 110 -2.22 13.08 -2.04
N LYS A 111 -3.25 13.14 -1.19
CA LYS A 111 -3.88 11.96 -0.60
C LYS A 111 -4.84 11.34 -1.63
N VAL A 112 -4.84 10.01 -1.74
CA VAL A 112 -5.79 9.28 -2.58
C VAL A 112 -6.93 8.79 -1.69
N GLU A 113 -8.15 9.25 -1.96
CA GLU A 113 -9.29 9.10 -1.06
C GLU A 113 -10.50 8.50 -1.78
N ILE A 114 -11.25 7.67 -1.06
CA ILE A 114 -12.58 7.19 -1.45
C ILE A 114 -13.53 7.57 -0.31
N HIS A 115 -14.46 8.48 -0.60
CA HIS A 115 -15.58 8.80 0.28
C HIS A 115 -16.74 7.85 -0.05
N GLY A 116 -16.88 6.79 0.74
CA GLY A 116 -17.76 5.65 0.47
C GLY A 116 -17.02 4.32 0.65
N SER A 117 -17.65 3.23 0.26
CA SER A 117 -17.06 1.90 0.45
C SER A 117 -15.95 1.62 -0.56
N SER A 118 -14.77 1.26 -0.06
CA SER A 118 -13.65 0.74 -0.85
C SER A 118 -13.62 -0.80 -0.93
N LYS A 119 -14.75 -1.43 -0.58
CA LYS A 119 -14.89 -2.89 -0.54
C LYS A 119 -14.78 -3.49 -1.94
N LEU A 120 -13.88 -4.45 -2.09
CA LEU A 120 -13.76 -5.25 -3.31
C LEU A 120 -14.89 -6.29 -3.42
N GLY A 121 -15.42 -6.45 -4.63
CA GLY A 121 -16.30 -7.56 -4.99
C GLY A 121 -15.57 -8.91 -4.97
N THR A 122 -16.30 -10.01 -4.88
CA THR A 122 -15.72 -11.37 -4.74
C THR A 122 -14.72 -11.72 -5.86
N PHE A 123 -14.97 -11.26 -7.10
CA PHE A 123 -14.11 -11.53 -8.24
C PHE A 123 -12.93 -10.56 -8.39
N GLU A 124 -12.85 -9.53 -7.55
CA GLU A 124 -11.80 -8.49 -7.57
C GLU A 124 -10.73 -8.70 -6.50
N LYS A 125 -10.89 -9.70 -5.63
CA LYS A 125 -10.02 -10.01 -4.50
C LYS A 125 -8.87 -10.97 -4.84
#